data_AF-K4A253-F1
#
_entry.id   AF-K4A253-F1
#
_cell.length_a   1.000
_cell.length_b   1.000
_cell.length_c   1.000
_cell.angle_alpha   90.00
_cell.angle_beta   90.00
_cell.angle_gamma   90.00
#
_symmetry.space_group_name_H-M   'P 1'
#
loop_
_entity.id
_entity.type
_entity.pdbx_description
1 polymer ?
#
loop_
_entity_poly.entity_id
_entity_poly.type
_entity_poly.pdbx_seq_one_letter_code
_entity_poly.pdbx_strand_id
1 'polypeptide(L)'
;LNENISDNIGINISIGSNVGRRNPRRATCAEPTTITDPRDSLDIRDQLSTFLQLLRQDTSVLLENAKPIQRLFRQIRTHLTDELMASLTPAAFIELHYFKVQRAKKRIADRQANRQASAQLDSVKLKAKELKQEIDSLDASLSSDAQIIAEAQGRLNDYPIAIQEKKKELVHSINQMRCQHRQVNDIPGSDEEDLKLIADVG
;
A
#
# COMPACT_ATOMS: atom_id res chain seq x y z
N LEU A 1 -22.65 -8.40 -20.45
CA LEU A 1 -23.68 -7.70 -21.24
C LEU A 1 -23.93 -6.34 -20.60
N ASN A 2 -23.29 -5.30 -21.12
CA ASN A 2 -24.00 -4.11 -21.61
C ASN A 2 -23.02 -3.15 -22.26
N GLU A 3 -23.34 -2.88 -23.52
CA GLU A 3 -22.77 -1.91 -24.44
C GLU A 3 -22.90 -0.48 -23.89
N ASN A 4 -22.01 0.41 -24.33
CA ASN A 4 -22.29 1.81 -24.66
C ASN A 4 -21.00 2.39 -25.25
N ILE A 5 -20.88 2.45 -26.58
CA ILE A 5 -21.31 3.57 -27.44
C ILE A 5 -20.67 4.88 -26.96
N SER A 6 -19.65 5.32 -27.70
CA SER A 6 -19.46 6.75 -27.91
C SER A 6 -18.87 6.97 -29.29
N ASP A 7 -19.78 7.28 -30.20
CA ASP A 7 -19.50 7.78 -31.54
C ASP A 7 -18.72 9.11 -31.48
N ASN A 8 -17.73 9.19 -32.36
CA ASN A 8 -17.55 10.20 -33.40
C ASN A 8 -17.87 11.68 -33.05
N ILE A 9 -16.85 12.55 -33.23
CA ILE A 9 -16.84 13.67 -34.18
C ILE A 9 -15.48 14.37 -34.00
N GLY A 10 -14.48 13.92 -34.78
CA GLY A 10 -13.24 14.64 -34.97
C GLY A 10 -13.41 15.64 -36.11
N ILE A 11 -13.70 16.90 -35.81
CA ILE A 11 -13.65 17.97 -36.81
C ILE A 11 -12.17 18.30 -37.05
N ASN A 12 -11.71 17.95 -38.24
CA ASN A 12 -10.38 18.23 -38.76
C ASN A 12 -10.40 19.64 -39.39
N ILE A 13 -9.69 20.62 -38.81
CA ILE A 13 -9.54 21.96 -39.42
C ILE A 13 -8.16 22.03 -40.07
N SER A 14 -8.18 22.03 -41.40
CA SER A 14 -7.03 22.24 -42.27
C SER A 14 -6.73 23.74 -42.37
N ILE A 15 -5.48 24.13 -42.08
CA ILE A 15 -4.95 25.49 -42.28
C ILE A 15 -4.28 25.53 -43.65
N GLY A 16 -4.65 26.49 -44.50
CA GLY A 16 -4.06 26.66 -45.84
C GLY A 16 -4.22 28.08 -46.37
N SER A 17 -3.10 28.80 -46.39
CA SER A 17 -2.91 30.23 -46.62
C SER A 17 -3.18 30.77 -48.04
N ASN A 18 -3.34 32.10 -48.07
CA ASN A 18 -2.63 33.07 -48.94
C ASN A 18 -3.35 33.81 -50.10
N VAL A 19 -3.38 35.15 -49.88
CA VAL A 19 -2.99 36.27 -50.76
C VAL A 19 -3.83 36.58 -52.00
N GLY A 20 -4.45 37.76 -51.97
CA GLY A 20 -4.95 38.46 -53.15
C GLY A 20 -5.12 39.97 -52.89
N ARG A 21 -4.24 40.78 -53.51
CA ARG A 21 -4.13 42.25 -53.43
C ARG A 21 -5.38 43.01 -53.89
N ARG A 22 -5.64 44.19 -53.30
CA ARG A 22 -5.78 45.50 -54.00
C ARG A 22 -6.15 46.66 -53.05
N ASN A 23 -5.28 47.68 -53.01
CA ASN A 23 -5.63 49.10 -52.76
C ASN A 23 -6.08 49.74 -54.11
N PRO A 24 -6.63 50.97 -54.21
CA PRO A 24 -6.69 52.08 -53.22
C PRO A 24 -8.02 52.89 -53.17
N ARG A 25 -8.18 53.81 -52.20
CA ARG A 25 -8.47 55.27 -52.39
C ARG A 25 -9.03 55.96 -51.12
N ARG A 26 -8.16 56.78 -50.52
CA ARG A 26 -8.34 58.16 -50.03
C ARG A 26 -9.78 58.67 -49.77
N ALA A 27 -10.10 58.81 -48.48
CA ALA A 27 -11.02 59.82 -47.92
C ALA A 27 -10.54 60.11 -46.49
N THR A 28 -9.81 61.21 -46.29
CA THR A 28 -10.26 62.40 -45.54
C THR A 28 -10.44 62.17 -44.03
N CYS A 29 -9.45 62.71 -43.32
CA CYS A 29 -9.43 63.16 -41.93
C CYS A 29 -10.74 63.05 -41.14
N ALA A 30 -10.77 62.12 -40.19
CA ALA A 30 -11.35 62.33 -38.87
C ALA A 30 -10.74 61.28 -37.95
N GLU A 31 -9.71 61.65 -37.21
CA GLU A 31 -9.39 60.93 -35.97
C GLU A 31 -10.65 60.98 -35.09
N PRO A 32 -11.19 59.86 -34.60
CA PRO A 32 -12.00 59.91 -33.41
C PRO A 32 -11.02 60.15 -32.28
N THR A 33 -10.69 61.42 -32.01
CA THR A 33 -10.08 61.78 -30.73
C THR A 33 -11.15 61.46 -29.69
N THR A 34 -11.10 60.24 -29.14
CA THR A 34 -11.71 59.92 -27.86
C THR A 34 -10.98 60.76 -26.83
N ILE A 35 -11.41 62.01 -26.70
CA ILE A 35 -11.16 62.84 -25.54
C ILE A 35 -11.94 62.17 -24.43
N THR A 36 -11.35 61.16 -23.79
CA THR A 36 -11.70 60.82 -22.41
C THR A 36 -11.27 62.01 -21.57
N ASP A 37 -12.23 62.83 -21.16
CA ASP A 37 -11.98 63.88 -20.18
C ASP A 37 -11.30 63.23 -18.96
N PRO A 38 -10.11 63.68 -18.51
CA PRO A 38 -9.43 63.16 -17.34
C PRO A 38 -10.33 63.10 -16.09
N ARG A 39 -11.37 63.95 -16.05
CA ARG A 39 -12.37 64.03 -14.97
C ARG A 39 -13.29 62.81 -14.89
N ASP A 40 -13.62 62.14 -16.00
CA ASP A 40 -14.47 60.95 -15.99
C ASP A 40 -13.73 59.72 -15.42
N SER A 41 -12.40 59.67 -15.60
CA SER A 41 -11.55 58.60 -15.05
C SER A 41 -11.39 58.68 -13.53
N LEU A 42 -11.44 59.91 -12.98
CA LEU A 42 -11.33 60.19 -11.54
C LEU A 42 -12.56 59.64 -10.80
N ASP A 43 -13.74 59.81 -11.39
CA ASP A 43 -15.02 59.33 -10.85
C ASP A 43 -15.11 57.80 -10.83
N ILE A 44 -14.74 57.11 -11.92
CA ILE A 44 -14.80 55.62 -11.98
C ILE A 44 -13.88 54.97 -10.94
N ARG A 45 -12.68 55.53 -10.74
CA ARG A 45 -11.74 55.01 -9.74
C ARG A 45 -12.30 55.16 -8.32
N ASP A 46 -12.92 56.29 -8.04
CA ASP A 46 -13.53 56.56 -6.73
C ASP A 46 -14.78 55.67 -6.51
N GLN A 47 -15.56 55.41 -7.56
CA GLN A 47 -16.65 54.43 -7.56
C GLN A 47 -16.14 53.00 -7.31
N LEU A 48 -15.06 52.57 -7.98
CA LEU A 48 -14.44 51.26 -7.73
C LEU A 48 -13.90 51.14 -6.31
N SER A 49 -13.29 52.21 -5.79
CA SER A 49 -12.79 52.26 -4.41
C SER A 49 -13.94 52.13 -3.40
N THR A 50 -15.05 52.84 -3.64
CA THR A 50 -16.28 52.74 -2.86
C THR A 50 -16.87 51.33 -2.95
N PHE A 51 -16.86 50.73 -4.13
CA PHE A 51 -17.36 49.37 -4.36
C PHE A 51 -16.55 48.32 -3.59
N LEU A 52 -15.22 48.46 -3.58
CA LEU A 52 -14.34 47.62 -2.78
C LEU A 52 -14.57 47.78 -1.27
N GLN A 53 -14.82 49.00 -0.80
CA GLN A 53 -15.15 49.25 0.61
C GLN A 53 -16.46 48.61 1.02
N LEU A 54 -17.50 48.67 0.17
CA LEU A 54 -18.75 47.97 0.39
C LEU A 54 -18.54 46.45 0.43
N LEU A 55 -17.80 45.88 -0.53
CA LEU A 55 -17.52 44.44 -0.57
C LEU A 55 -16.68 43.91 0.59
N ARG A 56 -15.96 44.79 1.30
CA ARG A 56 -15.16 44.44 2.48
C ARG A 56 -15.96 44.39 3.78
N GLN A 57 -17.23 44.79 3.77
CA GLN A 57 -18.11 44.72 4.93
C GLN A 57 -18.45 43.27 5.29
N ASP A 58 -18.92 43.05 6.52
CA ASP A 58 -19.37 41.73 6.97
C ASP A 58 -20.48 41.17 6.06
N THR A 59 -20.40 39.87 5.79
CA THR A 59 -21.32 39.18 4.89
C THR A 59 -22.77 39.24 5.36
N SER A 60 -23.02 39.32 6.67
CA SER A 60 -24.37 39.51 7.23
C SER A 60 -25.00 40.83 6.79
N VAL A 61 -24.24 41.93 6.84
CA VAL A 61 -24.68 43.29 6.45
C VAL A 61 -24.97 43.34 4.94
N LEU A 62 -24.14 42.68 4.14
CA LEU A 62 -24.33 42.60 2.69
C LEU A 62 -25.54 41.78 2.27
N LEU A 63 -25.87 40.72 3.03
CA LEU A 63 -27.06 39.92 2.83
C LEU A 63 -28.34 40.68 3.20
N GLU A 64 -28.28 41.51 4.23
CA GLU A 64 -29.41 42.31 4.71
C GLU A 64 -29.79 43.44 3.75
N ASN A 65 -28.80 44.12 3.15
CA ASN A 65 -29.07 45.18 2.17
C ASN A 65 -28.06 45.22 1.01
N ALA A 66 -28.37 44.49 -0.06
CA ALA A 66 -27.56 44.48 -1.28
C ALA A 66 -27.76 45.71 -2.18
N LYS A 67 -28.74 46.60 -1.90
CA LYS A 67 -29.10 47.71 -2.82
C LYS A 67 -27.94 48.68 -3.09
N PRO A 68 -27.10 49.09 -2.12
CA PRO A 68 -25.98 49.99 -2.37
C PRO A 68 -24.97 49.41 -3.36
N ILE A 69 -24.61 48.13 -3.18
CA ILE A 69 -23.70 47.41 -4.09
C ILE A 69 -24.33 47.26 -5.48
N GLN A 70 -25.60 46.86 -5.57
CA GLN A 70 -26.27 46.70 -6.86
C GLN A 70 -26.44 48.03 -7.63
N ARG A 71 -26.59 49.14 -6.91
CA ARG A 71 -26.66 50.48 -7.50
C ARG A 71 -25.30 50.88 -8.06
N LEU A 72 -24.26 50.76 -7.24
CA LEU A 72 -22.91 51.15 -7.61
C LEU A 72 -22.35 50.26 -8.74
N PHE A 73 -22.63 48.96 -8.71
CA PHE A 73 -22.28 48.05 -9.81
C PHE A 73 -22.92 48.48 -11.14
N ARG A 74 -24.20 48.88 -11.13
CA ARG A 74 -24.90 49.36 -12.34
C ARG A 74 -24.27 50.63 -12.90
N GLN A 75 -23.87 51.56 -12.03
CA GLN A 75 -23.18 52.79 -12.42
C GLN A 75 -21.80 52.48 -13.03
N ILE A 76 -21.00 51.63 -12.39
CA ILE A 76 -19.70 51.22 -12.93
C ILE A 76 -19.87 50.53 -14.29
N ARG A 77 -20.88 49.66 -14.42
CA ARG A 77 -21.15 48.91 -15.66
C ARG A 77 -21.48 49.82 -16.84
N THR A 78 -22.13 50.98 -16.63
CA THR A 78 -22.41 51.92 -17.72
C THR A 78 -21.15 52.58 -18.29
N HIS A 79 -20.02 52.50 -17.58
CA HIS A 79 -18.73 53.02 -18.04
C HIS A 79 -17.82 51.95 -18.66
N LEU A 80 -18.24 50.67 -18.69
CA LEU A 80 -17.47 49.59 -19.31
C LEU A 80 -17.76 49.55 -20.81
N THR A 81 -16.76 49.87 -21.63
CA THR A 81 -16.83 49.73 -23.09
C THR A 81 -16.83 48.26 -23.51
N ASP A 82 -17.32 47.97 -24.71
CA ASP A 82 -17.32 46.60 -25.25
C ASP A 82 -15.91 46.01 -25.34
N GLU A 83 -14.91 46.83 -25.65
CA GLU A 83 -13.49 46.44 -25.66
C GLU A 83 -13.00 46.02 -24.27
N LEU A 84 -13.36 46.79 -23.22
CA LEU A 84 -13.05 46.43 -21.84
C LEU A 84 -13.78 45.16 -21.39
N MET A 85 -15.06 45.01 -21.75
CA MET A 85 -15.83 43.81 -21.47
C MET A 85 -15.24 42.57 -22.15
N ALA A 86 -14.79 42.70 -23.40
CA ALA A 86 -14.08 41.65 -24.11
C ALA A 86 -12.75 41.30 -23.41
N SER A 87 -12.00 42.30 -22.94
CA SER A 87 -10.73 42.08 -22.21
C SER A 87 -10.92 41.39 -20.84
N LEU A 88 -12.08 41.58 -20.19
CA LEU A 88 -12.43 40.96 -18.91
C LEU A 88 -12.97 39.53 -19.04
N THR A 89 -13.44 39.15 -20.23
CA THR A 89 -14.07 37.85 -20.48
C THR A 89 -13.13 36.66 -20.15
N PRO A 90 -11.84 36.66 -20.54
CA PRO A 90 -10.91 35.62 -20.12
C PRO A 90 -10.72 35.54 -18.60
N ALA A 91 -10.65 36.68 -17.91
CA ALA A 91 -10.50 36.72 -16.45
C ALA A 91 -11.73 36.14 -15.74
N ALA A 92 -12.94 36.51 -16.19
CA ALA A 92 -14.19 35.97 -15.66
C ALA A 92 -14.30 34.45 -15.88
N PHE A 93 -13.85 33.95 -17.04
CA PHE A 93 -13.80 32.52 -17.32
C PHE A 93 -12.84 31.78 -16.36
N ILE A 94 -11.63 32.32 -16.13
CA ILE A 94 -10.66 31.74 -15.20
C ILE A 94 -11.26 31.69 -13.78
N GLU A 95 -11.87 32.78 -13.32
CA GLU A 95 -12.46 32.87 -11.98
C GLU A 95 -13.60 31.85 -11.80
N LEU A 96 -14.49 31.74 -12.79
CA LEU A 96 -15.61 30.79 -12.79
C LEU A 96 -15.13 29.33 -12.63
N HIS A 97 -13.99 28.99 -13.22
CA HIS A 97 -13.45 27.63 -13.20
C HIS A 97 -12.42 27.38 -12.08
N TYR A 98 -11.93 28.42 -11.41
CA TYR A 98 -10.86 28.34 -10.42
C TYR A 98 -11.13 27.27 -9.37
N PHE A 99 -12.29 27.34 -8.70
CA PHE A 99 -12.64 26.38 -7.65
C PHE A 99 -12.72 24.93 -8.16
N LYS A 100 -13.29 24.73 -9.36
CA LYS A 100 -13.39 23.39 -9.98
C LYS A 100 -12.00 22.81 -10.27
N VAL A 101 -11.08 23.64 -10.79
CA VAL A 101 -9.70 23.27 -11.05
C VAL A 101 -8.97 22.95 -9.75
N GLN A 102 -9.10 23.77 -8.71
CA GLN A 102 -8.46 23.51 -7.41
C GLN A 102 -8.95 22.20 -6.79
N ARG A 103 -10.25 21.94 -6.83
CA ARG A 103 -10.82 20.67 -6.37
C ARG A 103 -10.31 19.48 -7.20
N ALA A 104 -10.15 19.64 -8.51
CA ALA A 104 -9.58 18.61 -9.36
C ALA A 104 -8.11 18.33 -9.03
N LYS A 105 -7.29 19.38 -8.86
CA LYS A 105 -5.89 19.28 -8.42
C LYS A 105 -5.77 18.52 -7.10
N LYS A 106 -6.57 18.89 -6.10
CA LYS A 106 -6.62 18.19 -4.80
C LYS A 106 -6.94 16.71 -4.98
N ARG A 107 -7.99 16.37 -5.74
CA ARG A 107 -8.35 14.96 -5.99
C ARG A 107 -7.24 14.17 -6.69
N ILE A 108 -6.47 14.80 -7.58
CA ILE A 108 -5.34 14.15 -8.25
C ILE A 108 -4.25 13.84 -7.23
N ALA A 109 -3.89 14.81 -6.38
CA ALA A 109 -2.92 14.62 -5.31
C ALA A 109 -3.36 13.52 -4.32
N ASP A 110 -4.61 13.57 -3.86
CA ASP A 110 -5.18 12.58 -2.94
C ASP A 110 -5.12 11.16 -3.55
N ARG A 111 -5.49 11.01 -4.83
CA ARG A 111 -5.41 9.71 -5.52
C ARG A 111 -3.97 9.22 -5.67
N GLN A 112 -3.02 10.12 -5.90
CA GLN A 112 -1.61 9.75 -6.00
C GLN A 112 -1.08 9.25 -4.65
N ALA A 113 -1.35 10.00 -3.57
CA ALA A 113 -0.99 9.59 -2.22
C ALA A 113 -1.63 8.25 -1.84
N ASN A 114 -2.92 8.05 -2.17
CA ASN A 114 -3.62 6.81 -1.87
C ASN A 114 -3.06 5.62 -2.65
N ARG A 115 -2.70 5.80 -3.93
CA ARG A 115 -2.04 4.75 -4.72
C ARG A 115 -0.68 4.36 -4.14
N GLN A 116 0.11 5.34 -3.70
CA GLN A 116 1.39 5.07 -3.07
C GLN A 116 1.21 4.31 -1.74
N ALA A 117 0.28 4.74 -0.89
CA ALA A 117 -0.03 4.06 0.36
C ALA A 117 -0.53 2.62 0.13
N SER A 118 -1.39 2.42 -0.88
CA SER A 118 -1.86 1.08 -1.26
C SER A 118 -0.72 0.18 -1.70
N ALA A 119 0.19 0.66 -2.54
CA ALA A 119 1.34 -0.13 -3.00
C ALA A 119 2.26 -0.53 -1.83
N GLN A 120 2.49 0.38 -0.87
CA GLN A 120 3.24 0.07 0.34
C GLN A 120 2.53 -0.98 1.21
N LEU A 121 1.21 -0.84 1.38
CA LEU A 121 0.39 -1.77 2.13
C LEU A 121 0.37 -3.17 1.50
N ASP A 122 0.34 -3.27 0.17
CA ASP A 122 0.42 -4.55 -0.54
C ASP A 122 1.79 -5.21 -0.36
N SER A 123 2.88 -4.45 -0.37
CA SER A 123 4.23 -4.96 -0.06
C SER A 123 4.32 -5.48 1.38
N VAL A 124 3.78 -4.74 2.36
CA VAL A 124 3.75 -5.18 3.76
C VAL A 124 2.90 -6.44 3.92
N LYS A 125 1.73 -6.52 3.27
CA LYS A 125 0.88 -7.71 3.28
C LYS A 125 1.59 -8.93 2.71
N LEU A 126 2.36 -8.77 1.64
CA LEU A 126 3.13 -9.86 1.05
C LEU A 126 4.17 -10.40 2.06
N LYS A 127 4.97 -9.51 2.66
CA LYS A 127 5.95 -9.88 3.70
C LYS A 127 5.30 -10.54 4.90
N ALA A 128 4.14 -10.06 5.33
CA ALA A 128 3.40 -10.68 6.44
C ALA A 128 2.93 -12.10 6.11
N LYS A 129 2.56 -12.37 4.85
CA LYS A 129 2.22 -13.73 4.41
C LYS A 129 3.44 -14.64 4.37
N GLU A 130 4.58 -14.15 3.88
CA GLU A 130 5.85 -14.89 3.85
C GLU A 130 6.29 -15.28 5.26
N LEU A 131 6.34 -14.30 6.18
CA LEU A 131 6.69 -14.55 7.59
C LEU A 131 5.72 -15.51 8.27
N LYS A 132 4.42 -15.43 7.95
CA LYS A 132 3.45 -16.39 8.48
C LYS A 132 3.74 -17.82 8.00
N GLN A 133 4.04 -18.00 6.72
CA GLN A 133 4.41 -19.31 6.19
C GLN A 133 5.68 -19.87 6.83
N GLU A 134 6.66 -19.00 7.11
CA GLU A 134 7.88 -19.38 7.82
C GLU A 134 7.59 -19.83 9.26
N ILE A 135 6.74 -19.10 9.99
CA ILE A 135 6.28 -19.49 11.32
C ILE A 135 5.57 -20.85 11.28
N ASP A 136 4.63 -21.02 10.36
CA ASP A 136 3.87 -22.28 10.22
C ASP A 136 4.82 -23.47 9.94
N SER A 137 5.88 -23.26 9.14
CA SER A 137 6.90 -24.27 8.87
C SER A 137 7.76 -24.59 10.09
N LEU A 138 8.15 -23.58 10.87
CA LEU A 138 8.92 -23.76 12.10
C LEU A 138 8.10 -24.50 13.16
N ASP A 139 6.82 -24.16 13.31
CA ASP A 139 5.91 -24.85 14.23
C ASP A 139 5.76 -26.34 13.85
N ALA A 140 5.65 -26.65 12.56
CA ALA A 140 5.60 -28.04 12.10
C ALA A 140 6.90 -28.80 12.43
N SER A 141 8.07 -28.17 12.25
CA SER A 141 9.36 -28.76 12.61
C SER A 141 9.48 -28.99 14.12
N LEU A 142 9.10 -28.01 14.93
CA LEU A 142 9.13 -28.12 16.39
C LEU A 142 8.20 -29.22 16.91
N SER A 143 7.03 -29.38 16.30
CA SER A 143 6.09 -30.45 16.63
C SER A 143 6.68 -31.83 16.31
N SER A 144 7.33 -31.96 15.15
CA SER A 144 8.05 -33.17 14.76
C SER A 144 9.18 -33.51 15.75
N ASP A 145 9.99 -32.52 16.11
CA ASP A 145 11.09 -32.71 17.07
C ASP A 145 10.57 -33.09 18.46
N ALA A 146 9.49 -32.46 18.91
CA ALA A 146 8.84 -32.80 20.18
C ALA A 146 8.36 -34.25 20.21
N GLN A 147 7.82 -34.76 19.10
CA GLN A 147 7.42 -36.16 18.97
C GLN A 147 8.64 -37.10 19.06
N ILE A 148 9.71 -36.80 18.32
CA ILE A 148 10.95 -37.60 18.35
C ILE A 148 11.53 -37.66 19.77
N ILE A 149 11.52 -36.53 20.49
CA ILE A 149 11.96 -36.45 21.88
C ILE A 149 11.09 -37.33 22.77
N ALA A 150 9.76 -37.27 22.63
CA ALA A 150 8.84 -38.11 23.42
C ALA A 150 9.08 -39.61 23.18
N GLU A 151 9.29 -40.02 21.93
CA GLU A 151 9.61 -41.42 21.58
C GLU A 151 10.96 -41.87 22.14
N ALA A 152 11.98 -41.00 22.07
CA ALA A 152 13.29 -41.27 22.67
C ALA A 152 13.19 -41.40 24.19
N GLN A 153 12.41 -40.54 24.86
CA GLN A 153 12.16 -40.60 26.30
C GLN A 153 11.42 -41.89 26.69
N GLY A 154 10.43 -42.31 25.90
CA GLY A 154 9.73 -43.59 26.10
C GLY A 154 10.70 -44.77 26.13
N ARG A 155 11.53 -44.90 25.10
CA ARG A 155 12.58 -45.95 25.03
C ARG A 155 13.57 -45.87 26.19
N LEU A 156 13.94 -44.65 26.61
CA LEU A 156 14.86 -44.46 27.73
C LEU A 156 14.27 -45.01 29.04
N ASN A 157 12.96 -44.82 29.26
CA ASN A 157 12.25 -45.29 30.44
C ASN A 157 12.10 -46.82 30.48
N ASP A 158 12.19 -47.52 29.34
CA ASP A 158 12.13 -48.98 29.27
C ASP A 158 13.44 -49.67 29.67
N TYR A 159 14.59 -49.00 29.50
CA TYR A 159 15.90 -49.60 29.80
C TYR A 159 16.07 -50.08 31.25
N PRO A 160 15.67 -49.33 32.30
CA PRO A 160 15.75 -49.81 33.67
C PRO A 160 15.02 -51.14 33.90
N ILE A 161 13.86 -51.33 33.27
CA ILE A 161 13.06 -52.56 33.37
C ILE A 161 13.81 -53.72 32.71
N ALA A 162 14.27 -53.52 31.46
CA ALA A 162 15.03 -54.52 30.72
C ALA A 162 16.34 -54.92 31.44
N ILE A 163 17.06 -53.95 32.02
CA ILE A 163 18.26 -54.19 32.82
C ILE A 163 17.92 -55.04 34.06
N GLN A 164 16.83 -54.73 34.76
CA GLN A 164 16.41 -55.48 35.94
C GLN A 164 16.03 -56.93 35.59
N GLU A 165 15.36 -57.15 34.46
CA GLU A 165 14.98 -58.47 33.98
C GLU A 165 16.20 -59.32 33.61
N LYS A 166 17.13 -58.75 32.82
CA LYS A 166 18.40 -59.41 32.49
C LYS A 166 19.23 -59.73 33.74
N LYS A 167 19.20 -58.86 34.75
CA LYS A 167 19.83 -59.13 36.06
C LYS A 167 19.20 -60.34 36.76
N LYS A 168 17.87 -60.47 36.74
CA LYS A 168 17.16 -61.63 37.31
C LYS A 168 17.52 -62.92 36.56
N GLU A 169 17.51 -62.89 35.23
CA GLU A 169 17.91 -64.04 34.39
C GLU A 169 19.35 -64.49 34.70
N LEU A 170 20.29 -63.55 34.79
CA LEU A 170 21.69 -63.85 35.09
C LEU A 170 21.84 -64.51 36.48
N VAL A 171 21.17 -63.96 37.50
CA VAL A 171 21.19 -64.53 38.85
C VAL A 171 20.59 -65.94 38.86
N HIS A 172 19.51 -66.18 38.10
CA HIS A 172 18.92 -67.50 37.96
C HIS A 172 19.91 -68.49 37.31
N SER A 173 20.53 -68.10 36.21
CA SER A 173 21.52 -68.93 35.50
C SER A 173 22.74 -69.26 36.37
N ILE A 174 23.29 -68.28 37.12
CA ILE A 174 24.39 -68.51 38.07
C ILE A 174 23.99 -69.54 39.14
N ASN A 175 22.77 -69.42 39.69
CA ASN A 175 22.28 -70.35 40.69
C ASN A 175 22.10 -71.77 40.11
N GLN A 176 21.59 -71.88 38.88
CA GLN A 176 21.46 -73.16 38.18
C GLN A 176 22.82 -73.82 37.96
N MET A 177 23.79 -73.10 37.39
CA MET A 177 25.15 -73.61 37.17
C MET A 177 25.81 -74.05 38.48
N ARG A 178 25.63 -73.28 39.55
CA ARG A 178 26.14 -73.65 40.88
C ARG A 178 25.52 -74.96 41.38
N CYS A 179 24.22 -75.17 41.16
CA CYS A 179 23.55 -76.42 41.52
C CYS A 179 24.06 -77.60 40.68
N GLN A 180 24.34 -77.39 39.39
CA GLN A 180 24.94 -78.40 38.53
C GLN A 180 26.37 -78.74 38.95
N HIS A 181 27.20 -77.73 39.23
CA HIS A 181 28.58 -77.93 39.69
C HIS A 181 28.65 -78.75 40.98
N ARG A 182 27.72 -78.53 41.93
CA ARG A 182 27.62 -79.38 43.14
C ARG A 182 27.26 -80.84 42.87
N GLN A 183 26.65 -81.15 41.72
CA GLN A 183 26.27 -82.51 41.35
C GLN A 183 27.36 -83.23 40.55
N VAL A 184 28.41 -82.51 40.10
CA VAL A 184 29.59 -83.14 39.52
C VAL A 184 30.42 -83.68 40.69
N ASN A 185 30.42 -85.01 40.86
CA ASN A 185 31.24 -85.68 41.87
C ASN A 185 32.71 -85.66 41.45
N ASP A 186 33.61 -85.50 42.41
CA ASP A 186 35.04 -85.71 42.18
C ASP A 186 35.26 -87.18 41.77
N ILE A 187 35.88 -87.40 40.62
CA ILE A 187 36.23 -88.75 40.15
C ILE A 187 37.51 -89.14 40.90
N PRO A 188 37.47 -90.18 41.76
CA PRO A 188 38.66 -90.65 42.47
C PRO A 188 39.58 -91.40 41.51
N GLY A 189 40.89 -91.16 41.65
CA GLY A 189 41.92 -91.68 40.75
C GLY A 189 42.51 -90.55 39.89
N SER A 190 43.79 -90.67 39.55
CA SER A 190 44.44 -89.77 38.57
C SER A 190 44.45 -90.43 37.20
N ASP A 191 44.34 -89.62 36.14
CA ASP A 191 44.52 -90.06 34.75
C ASP A 191 45.78 -90.94 34.57
N GLU A 192 46.85 -90.65 35.33
CA GLU A 192 48.11 -91.39 35.31
C GLU A 192 48.00 -92.82 35.87
N GLU A 193 47.18 -93.00 36.91
CA GLU A 193 46.93 -94.31 37.54
C GLU A 193 46.07 -95.19 36.62
N ASP A 194 45.04 -94.59 36.01
CA ASP A 194 44.14 -95.27 35.09
C ASP A 194 44.84 -95.65 33.77
N LEU A 195 45.72 -94.77 33.24
CA LEU A 195 46.52 -95.06 32.05
C LEU A 195 47.49 -96.23 32.27
N LYS A 196 48.07 -96.34 33.47
CA LYS A 196 48.97 -97.45 33.82
C LYS A 196 48.22 -98.78 33.92
N LEU A 197 47.01 -98.77 34.50
CA LEU A 197 46.11 -99.92 34.53
C LEU A 197 45.71 -100.41 33.14
N ILE A 198 45.50 -99.51 32.18
CA ILE A 198 45.19 -99.87 30.78
C ILE A 198 46.41 -100.48 30.09
N ALA A 199 47.61 -99.94 30.33
CA ALA A 199 48.86 -100.45 29.75
C ALA A 199 49.24 -101.85 30.25
N ASP A 200 48.89 -102.21 31.49
CA ASP A 200 49.20 -103.51 32.08
C ASP A 200 48.21 -104.64 31.65
N VAL A 201 47.12 -104.32 30.93
CA VAL A 201 46.11 -105.29 30.45
C VAL A 201 46.21 -105.57 28.94
N GLY A 202 47.04 -104.80 28.20
CA GLY A 202 47.35 -105.02 26.78
C GLY A 202 48.63 -105.80 26.55
#